data_AF-A0A8T4X4G8-F1
#
_entry.id   AF-A0A8T4X4G8-F1
#
_cell.length_a   1.000
_cell.length_b   1.000
_cell.length_c   1.000
_cell.angle_alpha   90.00
_cell.angle_beta   90.00
_cell.angle_gamma   90.00
#
_symmetry.space_group_name_H-M   'P 1'
#
loop_
_entity.id
_entity.type
_entity.pdbx_description
1 polymer ?
#
loop_
_entity_poly.entity_id
_entity_poly.type
_entity_poly.pdbx_seq_one_letter_code
_entity_poly.pdbx_strand_id
1 'polypeptide(L)' 'MFEKHCTMCGIAVKKDTAIKRFGKYLCSEQHAEEFVIREQQRQNEESRRDRRGGCC' A
#
# COMPACT_ATOMS: atom_id res chain seq x y z
N MET A 1 -9.46 -22.49 0.81
CA MET A 1 -8.21 -21.84 1.24
C MET A 1 -8.23 -20.44 0.65
N PHE A 2 -8.12 -19.37 1.44
CA PHE A 2 -8.17 -18.01 0.89
C PHE A 2 -6.81 -17.64 0.32
N GLU A 3 -6.65 -17.76 -1.00
CA GLU A 3 -5.44 -17.34 -1.69
C GLU A 3 -5.22 -15.83 -1.49
N LYS A 4 -4.01 -15.49 -1.05
CA LYS A 4 -3.59 -14.10 -0.94
C LYS A 4 -3.03 -13.67 -2.28
N HIS A 5 -3.30 -12.42 -2.65
CA HIS A 5 -2.83 -11.87 -3.90
C HIS A 5 -1.98 -10.63 -3.64
N CYS A 6 -0.96 -10.44 -4.46
CA CYS A 6 -0.15 -9.24 -4.44
C CYS A 6 -1.04 -8.04 -4.76
N THR A 7 -1.05 -7.02 -3.90
CA THR A 7 -1.87 -5.82 -4.13
C THR A 7 -1.39 -4.97 -5.32
N MET A 8 -0.13 -5.13 -5.73
CA MET A 8 0.46 -4.36 -6.83
C MET A 8 0.20 -4.98 -8.21
N CYS A 9 0.37 -6.29 -8.35
CA CYS A 9 0.29 -6.98 -9.64
C CYS A 9 -0.78 -8.09 -9.71
N GLY A 10 -1.47 -8.39 -8.61
CA GLY A 10 -2.58 -9.36 -8.58
C GLY A 10 -2.17 -10.82 -8.55
N ILE A 11 -0.88 -11.17 -8.58
CA ILE A 11 -0.45 -12.58 -8.58
C ILE A 11 -0.71 -13.26 -7.24
N ALA A 12 -0.96 -14.57 -7.25
CA ALA A 12 -1.12 -15.36 -6.05
C ALA A 12 0.20 -15.44 -5.24
N VAL A 13 0.10 -15.25 -3.92
CA VAL A 13 1.22 -15.28 -2.98
C VAL A 13 0.86 -16.14 -1.77
N LYS A 14 1.86 -16.85 -1.24
CA LYS A 14 1.70 -17.67 -0.03
C LYS A 14 1.77 -16.78 1.21
N LYS A 15 0.87 -16.96 2.16
CA LYS A 15 0.80 -16.14 3.38
C LYS A 15 2.11 -16.13 4.19
N ASP A 16 2.82 -17.26 4.21
CA ASP A 16 4.04 -17.44 4.98
C ASP A 16 5.28 -16.79 4.34
N THR A 17 5.30 -16.65 3.01
CA THR A 17 6.43 -16.06 2.29
C THR A 17 6.14 -14.67 1.74
N ALA A 18 4.88 -14.24 1.77
CA ALA A 18 4.46 -12.93 1.27
C ALA A 18 4.89 -11.82 2.22
N ILE A 19 5.39 -10.74 1.64
CA ILE A 19 5.76 -9.54 2.39
C ILE A 19 4.47 -8.80 2.75
N LYS A 20 4.33 -8.42 4.02
CA LYS A 20 3.15 -7.72 4.52
C LYS A 20 3.48 -6.25 4.83
N ARG A 21 2.82 -5.31 4.16
CA ARG A 21 2.95 -3.85 4.41
C ARG A 21 1.56 -3.21 4.47
N PHE A 22 1.32 -2.36 5.48
CA PHE A 22 0.00 -1.72 5.73
C PHE A 22 -1.19 -2.70 5.65
N GLY A 23 -1.01 -3.94 6.12
CA GLY A 23 -2.05 -4.97 6.06
C GLY A 23 -2.26 -5.66 4.70
N LYS A 24 -1.54 -5.24 3.66
CA LYS A 24 -1.58 -5.81 2.30
C LYS A 24 -0.45 -6.82 2.07
N TYR A 25 -0.70 -7.79 1.20
CA TYR A 25 0.25 -8.83 0.81
C TYR A 25 0.92 -8.49 -0.51
N LEU A 26 2.22 -8.74 -0.61
CA LEU A 26 3.06 -8.35 -1.73
C LEU A 26 4.02 -9.49 -2.09
N CYS A 27 4.28 -9.67 -3.38
CA CYS A 27 5.06 -10.80 -3.89
C CYS A 27 6.57 -10.59 -3.87
N SER A 28 7.04 -9.34 -3.75
CA SER A 28 8.45 -8.99 -3.82
C SER A 28 8.73 -7.71 -3.02
N GLU A 29 9.99 -7.51 -2.64
CA GLU A 29 10.43 -6.30 -1.92
C GLU A 29 10.23 -5.05 -2.77
N GLN A 30 10.50 -5.12 -4.07
CA GLN A 30 10.23 -4.00 -4.99
C GLN A 30 8.76 -3.54 -4.94
N HIS A 31 7.81 -4.48 -4.96
CA HIS A 31 6.39 -4.14 -4.79
C HIS A 31 6.07 -3.66 -3.38
N ALA A 32 6.79 -4.11 -2.37
CA ALA A 32 6.68 -3.62 -0.99
C ALA A 32 7.10 -2.16 -0.85
N GLU A 33 8.24 -1.79 -1.43
CA GLU A 33 8.74 -0.42 -1.41
C GLU A 33 7.85 0.50 -2.24
N GLU A 34 7.49 0.11 -3.46
CA GLU A 34 6.61 0.92 -4.31
C GLU A 34 5.24 1.14 -3.66
N PHE A 35 4.71 0.12 -2.98
CA PHE A 35 3.46 0.25 -2.22
C PHE A 35 3.59 1.24 -1.06
N VAL A 36 4.69 1.20 -0.30
CA VAL A 36 4.96 2.15 0.80
C VAL A 36 5.06 3.58 0.28
N ILE A 37 5.74 3.79 -0.85
CA ILE A 37 5.89 5.11 -1.48
C ILE A 37 4.53 5.65 -1.90
N ARG A 38 3.67 4.85 -2.56
CA ARG A 38 2.32 5.25 -2.98
C ARG A 38 1.43 5.61 -1.79
N GLU A 39 1.45 4.82 -0.72
CA GLU A 39 0.67 5.10 0.49
C GLU A 39 1.15 6.38 1.19
N GLN A 40 2.46 6.60 1.27
CA GLN A 40 3.02 7.82 1.86
C GLN A 40 2.67 9.06 1.03
N GLN A 41 2.69 8.95 -0.31
CA GLN A 41 2.24 10.04 -1.19
C GLN A 41 0.75 10.35 -1.00
N ARG A 42 -0.12 9.34 -0.91
CA ARG A 42 -1.55 9.52 -0.61
C ARG A 42 -1.77 10.28 0.70
N GLN A 43 -1.10 9.86 1.78
CA GLN A 43 -1.23 10.50 3.08
C GLN A 43 -0.72 11.96 3.07
N ASN A 44 0.38 12.22 2.36
CA ASN A 44 0.91 13.57 2.20
C ASN A 44 -0.02 14.46 1.36
N GLU A 45 -0.63 13.94 0.29
CA GLU A 45 -1.60 14.69 -0.50
C GLU A 45 -2.88 15.00 0.29
N GLU A 46 -3.39 14.01 1.03
CA GLU A 46 -4.55 14.21 1.93
C GLU A 46 -4.26 15.26 3.00
N SER A 47 -3.08 15.19 3.64
CA SER A 47 -2.62 16.19 4.60
C SER A 47 -2.48 17.59 4.00
N ARG A 48 -2.25 17.71 2.68
CA ARG A 48 -2.18 19.00 1.97
C ARG A 48 -3.55 19.52 1.55
N ARG A 49 -4.51 18.64 1.28
CA ARG A 49 -5.90 19.01 0.99
C ARG A 49 -6.59 19.56 2.24
N ASP A 50 -6.32 18.99 3.40
CA ASP A 50 -6.88 19.44 4.68
C ASP A 50 -6.44 20.87 5.05
N ARG A 51 -5.22 21.27 4.66
CA ARG A 51 -4.69 22.64 4.89
C ARG A 51 -5.27 23.73 4.00
N ARG A 52 -6.09 23.41 2.97
CA ARG A 52 -6.73 24.42 2.09
C ARG A 52 -8.22 24.66 2.39
N GLY A 53 -8.78 23.99 3.40
CA GLY A 53 -10.20 24.08 3.77
C GLY A 53 -10.51 24.88 5.04
N GLY A 54 -9.55 25.61 5.60
CA GLY A 54 -9.78 26.49 6.74
C GLY A 54 -10.52 27.75 6.31
N CYS A 55 -11.86 27.71 6.33
CA CYS A 55 -12.72 28.89 6.26
C CYS A 55 -12.42 29.79 7.47
N CYS A 56 -11.79 30.93 7.22
CA CYS A 56 -11.99 32.15 8.00
C CYS A 56 -12.89 33.08 7.18
#